data_AF-A0AAW3IS11-F1
#
_entry.id   AF-A0AAW3IS11-F1
#
_cell.length_a   1.000
_cell.length_b   1.000
_cell.length_c   1.000
_cell.angle_alpha   90.00
_cell.angle_beta   90.00
_cell.angle_gamma   90.00
#
_symmetry.space_group_name_H-M   'P 1'
#
loop_
_entity.id
_entity.type
_entity.pdbx_description
1 polymer ?
#
loop_
_entity_poly.entity_id
_entity_poly.type
_entity_poly.pdbx_seq_one_letter_code
_entity_poly.pdbx_strand_id
1 'polypeptide(L)'
;MQLALVNGQKVEAFSGGRGHCPICGAETIAKCGPRIMHHWAHYRVRDCDPWWENETPWHREWKNKFPTECREVSHTAENGEIHRADIKTHTGIVVEIQHSAITDAERVSREEFYQNLVWVIDGAVFKDNFNIYHMLPNPQSELAEDIVWIKAKRHMNGANRGLFFRLSEALEEDPTVTKATLCSGWMHGIHEIEDEVNQSYNGYHQFDWVRPRKTWLDAKCPVYIDFGDEHLVKLDTYDDSGLKCIRLVSKRKFLHDVMLEKSAETIATRFYPIN
;
A
#
# COMPACT_ATOMS: atom_id res chain seq x y z
N MET A 1 -16.65 -13.41 -6.73
CA MET A 1 -16.84 -12.18 -7.55
C MET A 1 -18.03 -11.38 -7.02
N GLN A 2 -17.89 -10.07 -6.91
CA GLN A 2 -18.96 -9.13 -6.59
C GLN A 2 -19.89 -8.91 -7.79
N LEU A 3 -19.33 -8.82 -9.01
CA LEU A 3 -20.05 -8.44 -10.22
C LEU A 3 -20.09 -9.58 -11.24
N ALA A 4 -21.21 -9.69 -11.96
CA ALA A 4 -21.35 -10.53 -13.14
C ALA A 4 -22.18 -9.80 -14.21
N LEU A 5 -22.13 -10.30 -15.45
CA LEU A 5 -22.91 -9.76 -16.56
C LEU A 5 -24.31 -10.37 -16.57
N VAL A 6 -25.33 -9.52 -16.38
CA VAL A 6 -26.74 -9.87 -16.53
C VAL A 6 -27.33 -8.96 -17.60
N ASN A 7 -27.83 -9.52 -18.70
CA ASN A 7 -28.30 -8.76 -19.88
C ASN A 7 -27.26 -7.74 -20.40
N GLY A 8 -25.97 -8.10 -20.35
CA GLY A 8 -24.88 -7.25 -20.80
C GLY A 8 -24.47 -6.13 -19.82
N GLN A 9 -25.10 -6.03 -18.64
CA GLN A 9 -24.77 -5.05 -17.62
C GLN A 9 -24.04 -5.71 -16.44
N LYS A 10 -23.05 -5.02 -15.85
CA LYS A 10 -22.43 -5.45 -14.59
C LYS A 10 -23.42 -5.26 -13.43
N VAL A 11 -23.76 -6.34 -12.74
CA VAL A 11 -24.72 -6.32 -11.62
C VAL A 11 -24.15 -7.09 -10.43
N GLU A 12 -24.40 -6.58 -9.23
CA GLU A 12 -24.09 -7.29 -7.98
C GLU A 12 -24.96 -8.55 -7.81
N ALA A 13 -24.50 -9.49 -7.00
CA ALA A 13 -25.24 -10.72 -6.74
C ALA A 13 -26.58 -10.43 -6.01
N PHE A 14 -27.67 -10.92 -6.59
CA PHE A 14 -29.02 -10.84 -6.03
C PHE A 14 -29.66 -12.22 -5.96
N SER A 15 -30.61 -12.41 -5.04
CA SER A 15 -31.22 -13.73 -4.79
C SER A 15 -31.85 -14.32 -6.04
N GLY A 16 -31.51 -15.57 -6.36
CA GLY A 16 -31.97 -16.27 -7.56
C GLY A 16 -31.32 -15.83 -8.87
N GLY A 17 -30.37 -14.91 -8.84
CA GLY A 17 -29.70 -14.37 -10.02
C GLY A 17 -28.88 -15.41 -10.80
N ARG A 18 -28.91 -15.27 -12.12
CA ARG A 18 -28.01 -15.95 -13.07
C ARG A 18 -27.38 -14.91 -13.98
N GLY A 19 -26.10 -15.10 -14.30
CA GLY A 19 -25.34 -14.19 -15.15
C GLY A 19 -24.17 -14.91 -15.82
N HIS A 20 -23.26 -14.12 -16.39
CA HIS A 20 -22.05 -14.62 -17.02
C HIS A 20 -20.81 -13.98 -16.37
N CYS A 21 -19.74 -14.76 -16.24
CA CYS A 21 -18.46 -14.29 -15.77
C CYS A 21 -17.90 -13.23 -16.75
N PRO A 22 -17.48 -12.04 -16.29
CA PRO A 22 -16.87 -11.02 -17.16
C PRO A 22 -15.50 -11.41 -17.73
N ILE A 23 -14.88 -12.48 -17.24
CA ILE A 23 -13.57 -12.97 -17.70
C ILE A 23 -13.78 -14.04 -18.77
N CYS A 24 -14.37 -15.18 -18.40
CA CYS A 24 -14.45 -16.36 -19.26
C CYS A 24 -15.79 -16.52 -19.99
N GLY A 25 -16.79 -15.69 -19.68
CA GLY A 25 -18.14 -15.78 -20.25
C GLY A 25 -18.98 -16.95 -19.75
N ALA A 26 -18.46 -17.82 -18.88
CA ALA A 26 -19.20 -18.96 -18.34
C ALA A 26 -20.35 -18.55 -17.42
N GLU A 27 -21.38 -19.39 -17.32
CA GLU A 27 -22.55 -19.16 -16.45
C GLU A 27 -22.15 -19.06 -14.97
N THR A 28 -22.65 -18.03 -14.31
CA THR A 28 -22.52 -17.80 -12.87
C THR A 28 -23.89 -17.80 -12.19
N ILE A 29 -23.92 -18.26 -10.95
CA ILE A 29 -25.09 -18.25 -10.08
C ILE A 29 -24.84 -17.36 -8.87
N ALA A 30 -25.84 -16.58 -8.49
CA ALA A 30 -25.77 -15.77 -7.29
C ALA A 30 -25.90 -16.65 -6.04
N LYS A 31 -24.96 -16.50 -5.12
CA LYS A 31 -24.98 -17.11 -3.78
C LYS A 31 -25.36 -16.01 -2.79
N CYS A 32 -26.58 -16.08 -2.28
CA CYS A 32 -27.14 -15.08 -1.36
C CYS A 32 -27.67 -15.76 -0.10
N GLY A 33 -27.59 -15.08 1.04
CA GLY A 33 -28.11 -15.59 2.30
C GLY A 33 -27.53 -14.91 3.52
N PRO A 34 -28.16 -15.07 4.69
CA PRO A 34 -27.81 -14.32 5.91
C PRO A 34 -26.46 -14.70 6.53
N ARG A 35 -25.84 -15.80 6.07
CA ARG A 35 -24.56 -16.32 6.58
C ARG A 35 -23.40 -16.16 5.59
N ILE A 36 -23.67 -15.62 4.40
CA ILE A 36 -22.67 -15.50 3.34
C ILE A 36 -22.73 -14.10 2.73
N MET A 37 -21.58 -13.55 2.39
CA MET A 37 -21.56 -12.36 1.56
C MET A 37 -22.14 -12.70 0.19
N HIS A 38 -23.02 -11.84 -0.32
CA HIS A 38 -23.60 -12.03 -1.64
C HIS A 38 -22.51 -11.96 -2.71
N HIS A 39 -22.36 -13.04 -3.47
CA HIS A 39 -21.35 -13.15 -4.51
C HIS A 39 -21.83 -14.01 -5.68
N TRP A 40 -21.22 -13.81 -6.84
CA TRP A 40 -21.35 -14.67 -8.00
C TRP A 40 -20.31 -15.80 -7.93
N ALA A 41 -20.78 -17.03 -8.18
CA ALA A 41 -19.95 -18.22 -8.28
C ALA A 41 -20.18 -18.90 -9.63
N HIS A 42 -19.12 -19.47 -10.21
CA HIS A 42 -19.23 -20.30 -11.43
C HIS A 42 -20.17 -21.50 -11.18
N TYR A 43 -21.08 -21.78 -12.11
CA TYR A 43 -22.08 -22.84 -11.91
C TYR A 43 -21.47 -24.24 -11.99
N ARG A 44 -20.54 -24.46 -12.92
CA ARG A 44 -19.97 -25.81 -13.23
C ARG A 44 -18.45 -25.85 -13.30
N VAL A 45 -17.80 -24.71 -13.47
CA VAL A 45 -16.34 -24.61 -13.59
C VAL A 45 -15.77 -24.20 -12.23
N ARG A 46 -14.52 -24.58 -11.95
CA ARG A 46 -13.75 -23.91 -10.89
C ARG A 46 -13.58 -22.43 -11.24
N ASP A 47 -13.12 -21.61 -10.30
CA ASP A 47 -12.82 -20.22 -10.64
C ASP A 47 -11.84 -20.16 -11.82
N CYS A 48 -12.15 -19.28 -12.78
CA CYS A 48 -11.40 -19.18 -14.03
C CYS A 48 -10.15 -18.32 -13.91
N ASP A 49 -10.05 -17.55 -12.82
CA ASP A 49 -8.89 -16.73 -12.50
C ASP A 49 -8.08 -17.40 -11.38
N PRO A 50 -6.81 -17.79 -11.59
CA PRO A 50 -6.01 -18.43 -10.55
C PRO A 50 -5.67 -17.49 -9.38
N TRP A 51 -5.82 -16.17 -9.55
CA TRP A 51 -5.62 -15.17 -8.48
C TRP A 51 -6.87 -14.92 -7.63
N TRP A 52 -7.92 -15.71 -7.83
CA TRP A 52 -9.13 -15.55 -7.04
C TRP A 52 -8.88 -15.84 -5.55
N GLU A 53 -9.44 -15.00 -4.69
CA GLU A 53 -9.53 -15.26 -3.25
C GLU A 53 -10.95 -15.07 -2.73
N ASN A 54 -11.20 -15.58 -1.52
CA ASN A 54 -12.47 -15.34 -0.84
C ASN A 54 -12.51 -13.89 -0.35
N GLU A 55 -13.54 -13.18 -0.78
CA GLU A 55 -13.72 -11.78 -0.43
C GLU A 55 -14.23 -11.61 1.01
N THR A 56 -13.56 -10.75 1.77
CA THR A 56 -13.96 -10.36 3.13
C THR A 56 -14.78 -9.07 3.13
N PRO A 57 -15.53 -8.75 4.21
CA PRO A 57 -16.23 -7.47 4.34
C PRO A 57 -15.33 -6.25 4.12
N TRP A 58 -14.12 -6.27 4.69
CA TRP A 58 -13.12 -5.21 4.51
C TRP A 58 -12.71 -5.04 3.05
N HIS A 59 -12.48 -6.15 2.34
CA HIS A 59 -12.14 -6.14 0.90
C HIS A 59 -13.26 -5.54 0.06
N ARG A 60 -14.51 -5.96 0.31
CA ARG A 60 -15.70 -5.43 -0.35
C ARG A 60 -15.89 -3.93 -0.08
N GLU A 61 -15.71 -3.49 1.17
CA GLU A 61 -15.79 -2.09 1.55
C GLU A 61 -14.75 -1.22 0.82
N TRP A 62 -13.53 -1.73 0.64
CA TRP A 62 -12.52 -1.05 -0.16
C TRP A 62 -12.91 -0.90 -1.62
N LYS A 63 -13.38 -1.98 -2.28
CA LYS A 63 -13.86 -1.89 -3.67
C LYS A 63 -15.03 -0.91 -3.81
N ASN A 64 -15.92 -0.87 -2.82
CA ASN A 64 -17.08 0.02 -2.81
C ASN A 64 -16.73 1.51 -2.75
N LYS A 65 -15.48 1.89 -2.44
CA LYS A 65 -15.01 3.28 -2.48
C LYS A 65 -14.80 3.82 -3.90
N PHE A 66 -14.80 2.95 -4.91
CA PHE A 66 -14.58 3.30 -6.31
C PHE A 66 -15.87 3.21 -7.13
N PRO A 67 -16.00 3.92 -8.27
CA PRO A 67 -17.12 3.74 -9.19
C PRO A 67 -17.22 2.29 -9.71
N THR A 68 -18.43 1.80 -10.00
CA THR A 68 -18.69 0.40 -10.40
C THR A 68 -17.93 -0.01 -11.65
N GLU A 69 -17.74 0.91 -12.60
CA GLU A 69 -16.97 0.71 -13.83
C GLU A 69 -15.50 0.37 -13.56
N CYS A 70 -14.94 0.85 -12.45
CA CYS A 70 -13.56 0.57 -12.04
C CYS A 70 -13.44 -0.76 -11.30
N ARG A 71 -14.52 -1.33 -10.76
CA ARG A 71 -14.48 -2.54 -9.94
C ARG A 71 -14.45 -3.80 -10.81
N GLU A 72 -13.65 -4.78 -10.39
CA GLU A 72 -13.59 -6.11 -10.99
C GLU A 72 -13.44 -6.05 -12.51
N VAL A 73 -12.37 -5.39 -12.96
CA VAL A 73 -12.11 -5.13 -14.38
C VAL A 73 -11.13 -6.18 -14.92
N SER A 74 -11.56 -6.91 -15.95
CA SER A 74 -10.70 -7.83 -16.69
C SER A 74 -9.58 -7.06 -17.39
N HIS A 75 -8.36 -7.54 -17.23
CA HIS A 75 -7.18 -7.09 -17.95
C HIS A 75 -6.61 -8.24 -18.76
N THR A 76 -6.41 -8.02 -20.04
CA THR A 76 -5.81 -8.99 -20.97
C THR A 76 -4.42 -8.52 -21.34
N ALA A 77 -3.41 -9.35 -21.11
CA ALA A 77 -2.05 -9.12 -21.57
C ALA A 77 -1.89 -9.47 -23.06
N GLU A 78 -0.78 -9.05 -23.66
CA GLU A 78 -0.50 -9.25 -25.09
C GLU A 78 -0.45 -10.74 -25.50
N ASN A 79 -0.06 -11.61 -24.58
CA ASN A 79 -0.02 -13.06 -24.76
C ASN A 79 -1.42 -13.73 -24.66
N GLY A 80 -2.47 -12.96 -24.38
CA GLY A 80 -3.84 -13.46 -24.21
C GLY A 80 -4.19 -13.93 -22.80
N GLU A 81 -3.28 -13.83 -21.83
CA GLU A 81 -3.54 -14.09 -20.41
C GLU A 81 -4.53 -13.05 -19.86
N ILE A 82 -5.51 -13.48 -19.07
CA ILE A 82 -6.58 -12.61 -18.56
C ILE A 82 -6.70 -12.78 -17.05
N HIS A 83 -6.60 -11.66 -16.33
CA HIS A 83 -6.87 -11.59 -14.89
C HIS A 83 -7.81 -10.45 -14.57
N ARG A 84 -8.52 -10.53 -13.45
CA ARG A 84 -9.43 -9.50 -12.99
C ARG A 84 -8.82 -8.72 -11.84
N ALA A 85 -8.53 -7.46 -12.11
CA ALA A 85 -8.11 -6.52 -11.09
C ALA A 85 -9.27 -6.21 -10.13
N ASP A 86 -8.98 -6.04 -8.85
CA ASP A 86 -9.99 -5.58 -7.89
C ASP A 86 -10.54 -4.21 -8.28
N ILE A 87 -9.63 -3.27 -8.57
CA ILE A 87 -9.93 -1.95 -9.11
C ILE A 87 -8.99 -1.64 -10.27
N LYS A 88 -9.54 -1.09 -11.36
CA LYS A 88 -8.78 -0.48 -12.45
C LYS A 88 -9.42 0.83 -12.86
N THR A 89 -8.70 1.94 -12.67
CA THR A 89 -9.21 3.27 -13.00
C THR A 89 -9.04 3.59 -14.49
N HIS A 90 -9.74 4.63 -14.95
CA HIS A 90 -9.63 5.12 -16.33
C HIS A 90 -8.25 5.70 -16.66
N THR A 91 -7.46 6.08 -15.66
CA THR A 91 -6.06 6.51 -15.84
C THR A 91 -5.10 5.33 -15.99
N GLY A 92 -5.59 4.10 -15.79
CA GLY A 92 -4.82 2.87 -15.93
C GLY A 92 -4.16 2.39 -14.65
N ILE A 93 -4.40 3.04 -13.50
CA ILE A 93 -3.92 2.56 -12.20
C ILE A 93 -4.75 1.33 -11.80
N VAL A 94 -4.04 0.26 -11.40
CA VAL A 94 -4.60 -0.96 -10.83
C VAL A 94 -4.41 -0.93 -9.32
N VAL A 95 -5.48 -1.14 -8.56
CA VAL A 95 -5.40 -1.35 -7.10
C VAL A 95 -5.76 -2.80 -6.82
N GLU A 96 -4.83 -3.52 -6.22
CA GLU A 96 -5.06 -4.86 -5.68
C GLU A 96 -5.22 -4.76 -4.15
N ILE A 97 -6.34 -5.28 -3.64
CA ILE A 97 -6.68 -5.24 -2.23
C ILE A 97 -6.40 -6.62 -1.66
N GLN A 98 -5.44 -6.72 -0.73
CA GLN A 98 -4.95 -8.01 -0.26
C GLN A 98 -5.20 -8.19 1.24
N HIS A 99 -6.08 -9.13 1.58
CA HIS A 99 -6.31 -9.55 2.98
C HIS A 99 -5.45 -10.76 3.36
N SER A 100 -5.46 -11.79 2.50
CA SER A 100 -4.75 -13.05 2.76
C SER A 100 -3.23 -12.92 2.57
N ALA A 101 -2.48 -13.87 3.11
CA ALA A 101 -1.05 -13.95 2.77
C ALA A 101 -0.88 -14.42 1.32
N ILE A 102 0.03 -13.77 0.58
CA ILE A 102 0.46 -14.17 -0.76
C ILE A 102 1.93 -14.55 -0.76
N THR A 103 2.35 -15.34 -1.75
CA THR A 103 3.76 -15.71 -1.93
C THR A 103 4.51 -14.62 -2.68
N ASP A 104 5.84 -14.57 -2.54
CA ASP A 104 6.67 -13.65 -3.33
C ASP A 104 6.51 -13.88 -4.83
N ALA A 105 6.41 -15.13 -5.27
CA ALA A 105 6.21 -15.48 -6.67
C ALA A 105 4.88 -14.94 -7.22
N GLU A 106 3.81 -15.04 -6.42
CA GLU A 106 2.50 -14.50 -6.80
C GLU A 106 2.50 -12.97 -6.84
N ARG A 107 3.09 -12.31 -5.83
CA ARG A 107 3.24 -10.85 -5.82
C ARG A 107 4.02 -10.37 -7.04
N VAL A 108 5.18 -10.96 -7.33
CA VAL A 108 6.02 -10.60 -8.47
C VAL A 108 5.27 -10.81 -9.78
N SER A 109 4.57 -11.95 -9.93
CA SER A 109 3.76 -12.22 -11.13
C SER A 109 2.66 -11.17 -11.35
N ARG A 110 1.96 -10.74 -10.29
CA ARG A 110 0.94 -9.68 -10.38
C ARG A 110 1.55 -8.32 -10.70
N GLU A 111 2.67 -7.96 -10.08
CA GLU A 111 3.40 -6.70 -10.34
C GLU A 111 3.89 -6.64 -11.79
N GLU A 112 4.45 -7.73 -12.32
CA GLU A 112 4.93 -7.83 -13.71
C GLU A 112 3.78 -7.79 -14.73
N PHE A 113 2.65 -8.42 -14.40
CA PHE A 113 1.46 -8.45 -15.24
C PHE A 113 0.78 -7.08 -15.35
N TYR A 114 0.50 -6.42 -14.22
CA TYR A 114 -0.25 -5.16 -14.24
C TYR A 114 0.61 -3.92 -14.46
N GLN A 115 1.88 -3.94 -14.01
CA GLN A 115 2.87 -2.85 -14.10
C GLN A 115 2.49 -1.56 -13.35
N ASN A 116 1.35 -0.95 -13.66
CA ASN A 116 0.85 0.27 -13.02
C ASN A 116 -0.02 -0.05 -11.78
N LEU A 117 0.56 -0.78 -10.83
CA LEU A 117 -0.14 -1.39 -9.71
C LEU A 117 0.20 -0.71 -8.38
N VAL A 118 -0.79 -0.63 -7.49
CA VAL A 118 -0.63 -0.27 -6.08
C VAL A 118 -1.34 -1.30 -5.19
N TRP A 119 -0.68 -1.67 -4.09
CA TRP A 119 -1.22 -2.60 -3.10
C TRP A 119 -1.91 -1.84 -1.96
N VAL A 120 -3.11 -2.31 -1.59
CA VAL A 120 -3.77 -1.95 -0.31
C VAL A 120 -3.90 -3.23 0.52
N ILE A 121 -3.20 -3.31 1.63
CA ILE A 121 -3.13 -4.54 2.43
C ILE A 121 -3.83 -4.39 3.78
N ASP A 122 -4.48 -5.45 4.24
CA ASP A 122 -5.13 -5.48 5.56
C ASP A 122 -4.09 -5.61 6.68
N GLY A 123 -3.95 -4.55 7.46
CA GLY A 123 -3.06 -4.48 8.61
C GLY A 123 -3.62 -5.04 9.91
N ALA A 124 -4.92 -5.36 9.98
CA ALA A 124 -5.60 -5.70 11.23
C ALA A 124 -4.93 -6.87 11.96
N VAL A 125 -4.49 -7.88 11.22
CA VAL A 125 -3.89 -9.11 11.77
C VAL A 125 -2.47 -8.93 12.32
N PHE A 126 -1.81 -7.79 12.07
CA PHE A 126 -0.47 -7.50 12.58
C PHE A 126 -0.33 -6.11 13.20
N LYS A 127 -1.44 -5.42 13.49
CA LYS A 127 -1.45 -4.08 14.10
C LYS A 127 -0.61 -4.00 15.38
N ASP A 128 -0.75 -4.97 16.29
CA ASP A 128 0.01 -5.04 17.54
C ASP A 128 1.52 -5.27 17.35
N ASN A 129 1.92 -5.74 16.16
CA ASN A 129 3.31 -5.95 15.78
C ASN A 129 3.90 -4.76 15.00
N PHE A 130 3.13 -3.70 14.78
CA PHE A 130 3.54 -2.53 14.01
C PHE A 130 3.53 -1.29 14.90
N ASN A 131 4.71 -0.75 15.22
CA ASN A 131 4.85 0.46 16.04
C ASN A 131 5.32 1.61 15.17
N ILE A 132 4.56 2.71 15.16
CA ILE A 132 4.97 3.99 14.58
C ILE A 132 5.61 4.82 15.71
N TYR A 133 6.77 5.42 15.42
CA TYR A 133 7.55 6.23 16.36
C TYR A 133 7.58 7.70 15.92
N HIS A 134 8.65 8.41 16.28
CA HIS A 134 8.82 9.83 16.05
C HIS A 134 8.69 10.22 14.57
N MET A 135 8.28 11.48 14.37
CA MET A 135 8.20 12.13 13.07
C MET A 135 9.59 12.23 12.45
N LEU A 136 9.61 12.22 11.12
CA LEU A 136 10.78 12.53 10.31
C LEU A 136 10.48 13.82 9.54
N PRO A 137 11.47 14.71 9.37
CA PRO A 137 11.32 15.88 8.52
C PRO A 137 11.12 15.46 7.07
N ASN A 138 10.68 16.37 6.20
CA ASN A 138 10.62 16.12 4.77
C ASN A 138 12.02 15.66 4.26
N PRO A 139 12.16 14.50 3.61
CA PRO A 139 13.45 14.01 3.12
C PRO A 139 14.10 14.93 2.07
N GLN A 140 13.36 15.87 1.48
CA GLN A 140 13.89 16.91 0.59
C GLN A 140 14.20 18.24 1.31
N SER A 141 14.19 18.28 2.63
CA SER A 141 14.56 19.49 3.40
C SER A 141 16.06 19.53 3.68
N GLU A 142 16.62 20.74 3.78
CA GLU A 142 18.03 20.96 4.17
C GLU A 142 18.37 20.26 5.49
N LEU A 143 17.43 20.25 6.44
CA LEU A 143 17.59 19.54 7.71
C LEU A 143 17.84 18.04 7.49
N ALA A 144 17.09 17.39 6.59
CA ALA A 144 17.22 15.97 6.34
C ALA A 144 18.56 15.61 5.65
N GLU A 145 19.16 16.52 4.90
CA GLU A 145 20.46 16.30 4.24
C GLU A 145 21.59 16.05 5.24
N ASP A 146 21.52 16.69 6.42
CA ASP A 146 22.54 16.56 7.46
C ASP A 146 22.25 15.44 8.48
N ILE A 147 21.07 14.82 8.45
CA ILE A 147 20.66 13.87 9.50
C ILE A 147 20.79 12.42 9.05
N VAL A 148 21.41 11.60 9.89
CA VAL A 148 21.34 10.13 9.81
C VAL A 148 20.69 9.58 11.08
N TRP A 149 19.43 9.14 10.95
CA TRP A 149 18.65 8.64 12.08
C TRP A 149 19.12 7.27 12.55
N ILE A 150 19.19 7.10 13.87
CA ILE A 150 19.34 5.78 14.48
C ILE A 150 17.99 5.07 14.36
N LYS A 151 17.98 3.91 13.70
CA LYS A 151 16.76 3.14 13.43
C LYS A 151 15.98 2.83 14.71
N ALA A 152 14.71 3.21 14.74
CA ALA A 152 13.80 2.89 15.83
C ALA A 152 13.52 1.37 15.86
N LYS A 153 13.36 0.83 17.06
CA LYS A 153 13.14 -0.60 17.27
C LYS A 153 12.45 -0.82 18.60
N ARG A 154 11.54 -1.79 18.65
CA ARG A 154 10.85 -2.16 19.89
C ARG A 154 11.85 -2.37 21.02
N HIS A 155 11.60 -1.72 22.15
CA HIS A 155 12.45 -1.67 23.36
C HIS A 155 13.73 -0.80 23.28
N MET A 156 14.03 -0.13 22.17
CA MET A 156 15.15 0.82 22.06
C MET A 156 14.71 2.27 22.34
N ASN A 157 14.43 2.60 23.61
CA ASN A 157 13.80 3.88 23.99
C ASN A 157 14.52 5.14 23.50
N GLY A 158 15.85 5.14 23.42
CA GLY A 158 16.62 6.26 22.86
C GLY A 158 16.26 6.49 21.39
N ALA A 159 16.52 5.50 20.54
CA ALA A 159 16.21 5.56 19.11
C ALA A 159 14.71 5.82 18.85
N ASN A 160 13.82 5.23 19.66
CA ASN A 160 12.38 5.45 19.56
C ASN A 160 11.95 6.90 19.85
N ARG A 161 12.79 7.66 20.57
CA ARG A 161 12.63 9.10 20.84
C ARG A 161 13.41 9.98 19.86
N GLY A 162 13.96 9.42 18.78
CA GLY A 162 14.64 10.16 17.73
C GLY A 162 16.08 10.50 18.07
N LEU A 163 16.94 9.48 18.16
CA LEU A 163 18.38 9.69 18.16
C LEU A 163 18.90 9.76 16.72
N PHE A 164 19.89 10.60 16.48
CA PHE A 164 20.53 10.75 15.17
C PHE A 164 22.01 11.16 15.27
N PHE A 165 22.72 11.03 14.16
CA PHE A 165 24.04 11.60 13.92
C PHE A 165 23.93 12.75 12.92
N ARG A 166 24.86 13.71 13.00
CA ARG A 166 25.05 14.73 11.96
C ARG A 166 26.10 14.27 10.97
N LEU A 167 25.78 14.37 9.68
CA LEU A 167 26.70 14.03 8.60
C LEU A 167 27.85 15.04 8.54
N SER A 168 27.55 16.33 8.69
CA SER A 168 28.53 17.42 8.74
C SER A 168 29.62 17.19 9.79
N GLU A 169 29.23 16.84 11.01
CA GLU A 169 30.18 16.53 12.09
C GLU A 169 31.05 15.31 11.77
N ALA A 170 30.45 14.25 11.21
CA ALA A 170 31.21 13.06 10.82
C ALA A 170 32.19 13.33 9.67
N LEU A 171 31.85 14.23 8.74
CA LEU A 171 32.71 14.63 7.63
C LEU A 171 33.95 15.43 8.08
N GLU A 172 33.91 16.07 9.26
CA GLU A 172 35.09 16.72 9.83
C GLU A 172 36.15 15.70 10.27
N GLU A 173 35.72 14.51 10.70
CA GLU A 173 36.62 13.43 11.12
C GLU A 173 37.03 12.53 9.95
N ASP A 174 36.07 12.15 9.09
CA ASP A 174 36.28 11.31 7.92
C ASP A 174 35.54 11.87 6.69
N PRO A 175 36.24 12.57 5.77
CA PRO A 175 35.64 13.14 4.56
C PRO A 175 35.05 12.12 3.58
N THR A 176 35.26 10.81 3.79
CA THR A 176 34.75 9.75 2.92
C THR A 176 33.41 9.19 3.37
N VAL A 177 32.94 9.56 4.57
CA VAL A 177 31.67 9.09 5.12
C VAL A 177 30.47 9.60 4.31
N THR A 178 29.45 8.77 4.23
CA THR A 178 28.18 9.06 3.56
C THR A 178 27.04 8.69 4.49
N LYS A 179 25.81 9.14 4.20
CA LYS A 179 24.63 8.74 5.00
C LYS A 179 24.43 7.23 5.07
N ALA A 180 24.83 6.50 4.03
CA ALA A 180 24.76 5.04 3.98
C ALA A 180 25.84 4.34 4.83
N THR A 181 26.95 5.02 5.15
CA THR A 181 28.10 4.43 5.85
C THR A 181 28.26 4.94 7.29
N LEU A 182 27.64 6.06 7.62
CA LEU A 182 27.68 6.65 8.97
C LEU A 182 26.98 5.74 9.98
N CYS A 183 27.74 5.20 10.92
CA CYS A 183 27.25 4.28 11.96
C CYS A 183 27.78 4.57 13.38
N SER A 184 28.63 5.59 13.52
CA SER A 184 29.23 6.01 14.78
C SER A 184 29.51 7.52 14.75
N GLY A 185 29.57 8.14 15.93
CA GLY A 185 29.82 9.57 16.07
C GLY A 185 29.14 10.13 17.31
N TRP A 186 29.12 11.45 17.42
CA TRP A 186 28.35 12.12 18.46
C TRP A 186 26.85 11.97 18.19
N MET A 187 26.10 11.56 19.22
CA MET A 187 24.65 11.32 19.10
C MET A 187 23.86 12.51 19.62
N HIS A 188 22.89 12.94 18.83
CA HIS A 188 21.94 13.99 19.18
C HIS A 188 20.55 13.41 19.41
N GLY A 189 19.71 14.14 20.15
CA GLY A 189 18.30 13.82 20.30
C GLY A 189 17.40 14.79 19.54
N ILE A 190 16.24 14.31 19.07
CA ILE A 190 15.29 15.10 18.28
C ILE A 190 14.85 16.40 18.95
N HIS A 191 14.88 16.47 20.29
CA HIS A 191 14.60 17.67 21.06
C HIS A 191 15.50 18.87 20.71
N GLU A 192 16.67 18.62 20.12
CA GLU A 192 17.59 19.66 19.65
C GLU A 192 17.15 20.31 18.33
N ILE A 193 16.22 19.68 17.60
CA ILE A 193 15.78 20.06 16.25
C ILE A 193 14.24 19.96 16.09
N GLU A 194 13.50 19.95 17.19
CA GLU A 194 12.07 19.60 17.18
C GLU A 194 11.24 20.60 16.38
N ASP A 195 11.57 21.89 16.45
CA ASP A 195 10.88 22.94 15.72
C ASP A 195 11.09 22.82 14.21
N GLU A 196 12.31 22.53 13.77
CA GLU A 196 12.64 22.34 12.35
C GLU A 196 12.02 21.06 11.78
N VAL A 197 11.97 19.99 12.58
CA VAL A 197 11.24 18.76 12.22
C VAL A 197 9.75 19.07 12.05
N ASN A 198 9.14 19.79 12.98
CA ASN A 198 7.72 20.16 12.91
C ASN A 198 7.41 21.06 11.70
N GLN A 199 8.26 22.03 11.41
CA GLN A 199 8.07 22.96 10.28
C GLN A 199 8.20 22.26 8.92
N SER A 200 9.06 21.24 8.82
CA SER A 200 9.29 20.48 7.59
C SER A 200 8.47 19.19 7.52
N TYR A 201 7.67 18.85 8.53
CA TYR A 201 6.96 17.59 8.59
C TYR A 201 5.91 17.46 7.49
N ASN A 202 5.91 16.31 6.82
CA ASN A 202 5.03 16.05 5.68
C ASN A 202 4.50 14.59 5.65
N GLY A 203 4.46 13.94 6.83
CA GLY A 203 3.85 12.63 7.03
C GLY A 203 4.81 11.47 7.28
N TYR A 204 6.13 11.67 7.17
CA TYR A 204 7.10 10.60 7.38
C TYR A 204 7.31 10.29 8.87
N HIS A 205 7.44 9.00 9.19
CA HIS A 205 7.76 8.52 10.53
C HIS A 205 8.72 7.35 10.50
N GLN A 206 9.48 7.19 11.58
CA GLN A 206 10.10 5.90 11.88
C GLN A 206 9.07 4.89 12.34
N PHE A 207 9.37 3.62 12.11
CA PHE A 207 8.54 2.51 12.56
C PHE A 207 9.40 1.29 12.90
N ASP A 208 8.80 0.36 13.64
CA ASP A 208 9.29 -1.01 13.76
C ASP A 208 8.14 -1.97 13.48
N TRP A 209 8.41 -2.98 12.66
CA TRP A 209 7.47 -4.06 12.37
C TRP A 209 8.07 -5.38 12.82
N VAL A 210 7.60 -5.87 13.96
CA VAL A 210 8.04 -7.13 14.53
C VAL A 210 7.54 -8.29 13.68
N ARG A 211 8.46 -9.16 13.24
CA ARG A 211 8.20 -10.25 12.30
C ARG A 211 7.52 -9.72 11.03
N PRO A 212 8.21 -8.84 10.28
CA PRO A 212 7.62 -8.18 9.15
C PRO A 212 7.27 -9.21 8.09
N ARG A 213 6.16 -8.98 7.39
CA ARG A 213 5.81 -9.75 6.20
C ARG A 213 6.73 -9.30 5.07
N LYS A 214 7.86 -9.99 4.93
CA LYS A 214 8.95 -9.62 4.01
C LYS A 214 8.46 -9.38 2.58
N THR A 215 7.45 -10.13 2.12
CA THR A 215 6.85 -9.97 0.79
C THR A 215 6.47 -8.52 0.48
N TRP A 216 5.96 -7.78 1.47
CA TRP A 216 5.56 -6.38 1.30
C TRP A 216 6.72 -5.39 1.41
N LEU A 217 7.80 -5.75 2.13
CA LEU A 217 9.02 -4.93 2.18
C LEU A 217 9.84 -5.05 0.89
N ASP A 218 9.72 -6.19 0.20
CA ASP A 218 10.40 -6.51 -1.05
C ASP A 218 9.52 -6.18 -2.29
N ALA A 219 8.36 -5.54 -2.08
CA ALA A 219 7.47 -5.09 -3.15
C ALA A 219 8.15 -4.00 -4.01
N LYS A 220 8.02 -4.10 -5.33
CA LYS A 220 8.48 -3.04 -6.24
C LYS A 220 7.43 -1.96 -6.44
N CYS A 221 6.16 -2.35 -6.36
CA CYS A 221 5.03 -1.43 -6.44
C CYS A 221 4.73 -0.80 -5.07
N PRO A 222 4.08 0.38 -5.03
CA PRO A 222 3.72 1.03 -3.77
C PRO A 222 2.81 0.16 -2.91
N VAL A 223 3.11 0.10 -1.60
CA VAL A 223 2.32 -0.65 -0.61
C VAL A 223 1.75 0.29 0.43
N TYR A 224 0.42 0.24 0.56
CA TYR A 224 -0.35 0.96 1.58
C TYR A 224 -0.98 -0.05 2.53
N ILE A 225 -0.78 0.14 3.83
CA ILE A 225 -1.35 -0.69 4.89
C ILE A 225 -2.54 0.04 5.51
N ASP A 226 -3.68 -0.63 5.59
CA ASP A 226 -4.85 -0.15 6.29
C ASP A 226 -4.95 -0.78 7.69
N PHE A 227 -4.81 0.03 8.73
CA PHE A 227 -5.01 -0.39 10.13
C PHE A 227 -6.42 -0.10 10.67
N GLY A 228 -7.34 0.31 9.79
CA GLY A 228 -8.73 0.65 10.11
C GLY A 228 -8.97 2.13 10.44
N ASP A 229 -7.91 2.94 10.48
CA ASP A 229 -7.97 4.36 10.86
C ASP A 229 -8.17 5.28 9.62
N GLU A 230 -8.20 6.60 9.80
CA GLU A 230 -8.39 7.57 8.69
C GLU A 230 -7.19 7.64 7.72
N HIS A 231 -6.03 7.15 8.15
CA HIS A 231 -4.80 7.16 7.38
C HIS A 231 -4.39 5.75 6.97
N LEU A 232 -3.86 5.66 5.76
CA LEU A 232 -3.05 4.55 5.28
C LEU A 232 -1.60 4.77 5.66
N VAL A 233 -0.90 3.67 5.93
CA VAL A 233 0.54 3.64 6.17
C VAL A 233 1.22 3.21 4.88
N LYS A 234 1.84 4.15 4.15
CA LYS A 234 2.66 3.83 2.97
C LYS A 234 4.04 3.36 3.44
N LEU A 235 4.49 2.18 2.99
CA LEU A 235 5.87 1.74 3.21
C LEU A 235 6.81 2.50 2.27
N ASP A 236 7.94 2.99 2.77
CA ASP A 236 8.87 3.80 1.98
C ASP A 236 10.33 3.63 2.42
N THR A 237 11.26 4.18 1.64
CA THR A 237 12.67 4.37 2.02
C THR A 237 12.92 5.87 2.13
N TYR A 238 13.39 6.31 3.29
CA TYR A 238 13.41 7.72 3.67
C TYR A 238 14.36 8.54 2.80
N ASP A 239 15.61 8.10 2.69
CA ASP A 239 16.68 8.79 1.99
C ASP A 239 17.77 7.79 1.55
N ASP A 240 18.91 8.32 1.13
CA ASP A 240 20.11 7.60 0.69
C ASP A 240 20.83 6.80 1.80
N SER A 241 20.45 6.96 3.07
CA SER A 241 20.91 6.05 4.14
C SER A 241 20.30 4.64 4.01
N GLY A 242 19.24 4.50 3.22
CA GLY A 242 18.47 3.26 3.11
C GLY A 242 17.53 3.01 4.30
N LEU A 243 17.32 4.01 5.16
CA LEU A 243 16.39 3.93 6.30
C LEU A 243 14.98 3.62 5.82
N LYS A 244 14.45 2.45 6.21
CA LYS A 244 13.04 2.13 6.00
C LYS A 244 12.18 3.00 6.91
N CYS A 245 11.18 3.64 6.32
CA CYS A 245 10.24 4.50 7.02
C CYS A 245 8.81 4.20 6.58
N ILE A 246 7.87 4.92 7.16
CA ILE A 246 6.51 5.00 6.64
C ILE A 246 6.15 6.44 6.32
N ARG A 247 5.12 6.60 5.50
CA ARG A 247 4.41 7.86 5.33
C ARG A 247 2.93 7.68 5.64
N LEU A 248 2.40 8.53 6.51
CA LEU A 248 0.96 8.61 6.78
C LEU A 248 0.26 9.35 5.64
N VAL A 249 -0.72 8.69 5.02
CA VAL A 249 -1.48 9.22 3.88
C VAL A 249 -2.96 9.13 4.18
N SER A 250 -3.70 10.24 4.14
CA SER A 250 -5.14 10.18 4.39
C SER A 250 -5.85 9.34 3.32
N LYS A 251 -6.87 8.55 3.72
CA LYS A 251 -7.68 7.76 2.78
C LYS A 251 -8.30 8.64 1.70
N ARG A 252 -8.72 9.87 2.04
CA ARG A 252 -9.23 10.86 1.07
C ARG A 252 -8.20 11.19 -0.02
N LYS A 253 -6.94 11.46 0.36
CA LYS A 253 -5.86 11.74 -0.60
C LYS A 253 -5.59 10.55 -1.50
N PHE A 254 -5.47 9.35 -0.91
CA PHE A 254 -5.22 8.13 -1.66
C PHE A 254 -6.31 7.89 -2.72
N LEU A 255 -7.59 7.91 -2.31
CA LEU A 255 -8.72 7.68 -3.22
C LEU A 255 -8.78 8.73 -4.34
N HIS A 256 -8.56 10.00 -4.00
CA HIS A 256 -8.52 11.09 -4.97
C HIS A 256 -7.41 10.88 -6.02
N ASP A 257 -6.19 10.60 -5.55
CA ASP A 257 -5.03 10.44 -6.44
C ASP A 257 -5.15 9.20 -7.32
N VAL A 258 -5.61 8.06 -6.79
CA VAL A 258 -5.82 6.84 -7.58
C VAL A 258 -6.73 7.11 -8.80
N MET A 259 -7.69 8.03 -8.67
CA MET A 259 -8.61 8.37 -9.74
C MET A 259 -8.07 9.39 -10.76
N LEU A 260 -7.02 10.15 -10.42
CA LEU A 260 -6.54 11.28 -11.22
C LEU A 260 -5.09 11.14 -11.70
N GLU A 261 -4.23 10.52 -10.90
CA GLU A 261 -2.85 10.27 -11.24
C GLU A 261 -2.76 9.23 -12.37
N LYS A 262 -1.69 9.32 -13.16
CA LYS A 262 -1.44 8.39 -14.28
C LYS A 262 -0.60 7.20 -13.87
N SER A 263 0.14 7.32 -12.76
CA SER A 263 1.06 6.30 -12.26
C SER A 263 0.76 6.01 -10.80
N ALA A 264 0.78 4.74 -10.43
CA ALA A 264 0.70 4.29 -9.04
C ALA A 264 1.79 4.94 -8.17
N GLU A 265 2.97 5.18 -8.74
CA GLU A 265 4.12 5.78 -8.04
C GLU A 265 3.88 7.24 -7.63
N THR A 266 3.01 7.97 -8.35
CA THR A 266 2.76 9.38 -8.05
C THR A 266 1.68 9.58 -6.99
N ILE A 267 0.99 8.51 -6.55
CA ILE A 267 0.00 8.56 -5.47
C ILE A 267 0.66 9.11 -4.20
N ALA A 268 0.01 10.10 -3.60
CA ALA A 268 0.41 10.79 -2.38
C ALA A 268 1.78 11.51 -2.44
N THR A 269 2.37 11.69 -3.62
CA THR A 269 3.66 12.39 -3.76
C THR A 269 3.52 13.91 -3.70
N ARG A 270 2.43 14.45 -4.25
CA ARG A 270 2.22 15.90 -4.39
C ARG A 270 1.27 16.47 -3.34
N PHE A 271 1.64 17.62 -2.80
CA PHE A 271 0.84 18.38 -1.85
C PHE A 271 0.00 19.43 -2.56
N TYR A 272 -1.31 19.20 -2.59
CA TYR A 272 -2.30 20.19 -2.99
C TYR A 272 -3.45 20.14 -1.99
N PRO A 273 -4.06 21.27 -1.62
CA PRO A 273 -5.29 21.25 -0.84
C PRO A 273 -6.35 20.51 -1.66
N ILE A 274 -6.91 19.44 -1.09
CA ILE A 274 -8.09 18.79 -1.65
C ILE A 274 -9.27 19.65 -1.22
N ASN A 275 -9.79 20.47 -2.15
CA ASN A 275 -11.04 21.20 -1.96
C ASN A 275 -12.18 20.20 -1.67
#